data_AF-A0A1B6JXK7-F1
#
_entry.id   AF-A0A1B6JXK7-F1
#
_cell.length_a   1.000
_cell.length_b   1.000
_cell.length_c   1.000
_cell.angle_alpha   90.00
_cell.angle_beta   90.00
_cell.angle_gamma   90.00
#
_symmetry.space_group_name_H-M   'P 1'
#
loop_
_entity.id
_entity.type
_entity.pdbx_description
1 polymer ?
#
loop_
_entity_poly.entity_id
_entity_poly.type
_entity_poly.pdbx_seq_one_letter_code
_entity_poly.pdbx_strand_id
1 'polypeptide(L)'
;ELLVLQDLQGLSPAMARGLQELLDYPDDDLEDVFCLTFEVIREVFGETKHYPLKPGGENVPVTQENKKEYVDLYVDFVLNASVERHFRAFRDAFHKVCGGRVLQLFHAHELMAVVVGNENYDWEILENNTIYKGGYSSSDPTIRMFWEVFHELPLT
;
A
#
# COMPACT_ATOMS: atom_id res chain seq x y z
N GLU A 1 -9.20 -9.87 5.79
CA GLU A 1 -9.33 -9.60 4.35
C GLU A 1 -8.12 -10.14 3.62
N LEU A 2 -8.25 -10.48 2.34
CA LEU A 2 -7.09 -10.75 1.49
C LEU A 2 -6.55 -9.41 1.01
N LEU A 3 -5.23 -9.22 1.07
CA LEU A 3 -4.60 -7.99 0.61
C LEU A 3 -4.59 -7.94 -0.92
N VAL A 4 -4.90 -6.78 -1.48
CA VAL A 4 -5.00 -6.55 -2.92
C VAL A 4 -3.98 -5.50 -3.39
N LEU A 5 -3.86 -5.35 -4.70
CA LEU A 5 -2.95 -4.36 -5.31
C LEU A 5 -3.17 -2.93 -4.78
N GLN A 6 -4.40 -2.56 -4.44
CA GLN A 6 -4.71 -1.26 -3.83
C GLN A 6 -4.07 -1.07 -2.46
N ASP A 7 -3.95 -2.12 -1.65
CA ASP A 7 -3.29 -2.05 -0.34
C ASP A 7 -1.79 -1.77 -0.50
N LEU A 8 -1.18 -2.31 -1.57
CA LEU A 8 0.22 -2.03 -1.90
C LEU A 8 0.44 -0.55 -2.29
N GLN A 9 -0.57 0.14 -2.82
CA GLN A 9 -0.47 1.56 -3.16
C GLN A 9 -0.18 2.43 -1.93
N GLY A 10 -0.74 2.07 -0.76
CA GLY A 10 -0.47 2.75 0.50
C GLY A 10 0.99 2.60 0.97
N LEU A 11 1.65 1.49 0.62
CA LEU A 11 3.05 1.22 0.97
C LEU A 11 4.03 1.77 -0.08
N SER A 12 3.76 1.51 -1.36
CA SER A 12 4.63 1.90 -2.48
C SER A 12 3.80 2.21 -3.73
N PRO A 13 3.46 3.50 -3.95
CA PRO A 13 2.70 3.92 -5.13
C PRO A 13 3.39 3.57 -6.45
N ALA A 14 4.74 3.61 -6.49
CA ALA A 14 5.50 3.30 -7.70
C ALA A 14 5.41 1.81 -8.06
N MET A 15 5.51 0.94 -7.06
CA MET A 15 5.40 -0.50 -7.27
C MET A 15 3.98 -0.89 -7.68
N ALA A 16 2.96 -0.32 -7.02
CA ALA A 16 1.56 -0.55 -7.39
C ALA A 16 1.26 -0.11 -8.82
N ARG A 17 1.78 1.05 -9.25
CA ARG A 17 1.66 1.51 -10.65
C ARG A 17 2.31 0.54 -11.63
N GLY A 18 3.53 0.07 -11.39
CA GLY A 18 4.21 -0.86 -12.30
C GLY A 18 3.46 -2.20 -12.44
N LEU A 19 2.89 -2.72 -11.34
CA LEU A 19 2.06 -3.93 -11.40
C LEU A 19 0.72 -3.67 -12.11
N GLN A 20 0.14 -2.48 -11.94
CA GLN A 20 -1.06 -2.08 -12.68
C GLN A 20 -0.79 -1.93 -14.18
N GLU A 21 0.34 -1.34 -14.57
CA GLU A 21 0.79 -1.25 -15.96
C GLU A 21 0.96 -2.63 -16.60
N LEU A 22 1.51 -3.60 -15.85
CA LEU A 22 1.59 -5.00 -16.29
C LEU A 22 0.19 -5.61 -16.53
N LEU A 23 -0.76 -5.37 -15.63
CA LEU A 23 -2.14 -5.85 -15.78
C LEU A 23 -2.85 -5.22 -16.98
N ASP A 24 -2.63 -3.93 -17.21
CA ASP A 24 -3.29 -3.16 -18.26
C ASP A 24 -2.61 -3.32 -19.62
N TYR A 25 -1.42 -3.94 -19.68
CA TYR A 25 -0.70 -4.18 -20.92
C TYR A 25 -1.49 -5.09 -21.89
N PRO A 26 -1.87 -4.60 -23.07
CA PRO A 26 -2.84 -5.30 -23.93
C PRO A 26 -2.21 -6.23 -24.96
N ASP A 27 -0.92 -6.06 -25.27
CA ASP A 27 -0.29 -6.68 -26.43
C ASP A 27 0.28 -8.08 -26.11
N ASP A 28 0.23 -8.99 -27.08
CA ASP A 28 0.62 -10.40 -26.90
C ASP A 28 2.14 -10.62 -26.67
N ASP A 29 2.96 -9.57 -26.79
CA ASP A 29 4.41 -9.57 -26.59
C ASP A 29 4.83 -9.26 -25.13
N LEU A 30 3.90 -9.35 -24.17
CA LEU A 30 4.14 -9.10 -22.74
C LEU A 30 5.37 -9.83 -22.20
N GLU A 31 5.56 -11.09 -22.56
CA GLU A 31 6.68 -11.90 -22.09
C GLU A 31 8.02 -11.29 -22.52
N ASP A 32 8.13 -10.85 -23.78
CA ASP A 32 9.34 -10.24 -24.33
C ASP A 32 9.58 -8.83 -23.79
N VAL A 33 8.51 -8.04 -23.58
CA VAL A 33 8.62 -6.65 -23.11
C VAL A 33 9.00 -6.59 -21.63
N PHE A 34 8.40 -7.43 -20.79
CA PHE A 34 8.62 -7.40 -19.35
C PHE A 34 9.72 -8.35 -18.88
N CYS A 35 9.94 -9.47 -19.57
CA CYS A 35 10.96 -10.47 -19.23
C CYS A 35 10.91 -10.91 -17.76
N LEU A 36 9.69 -11.07 -17.21
CA LEU A 36 9.47 -11.47 -15.83
C LEU A 36 9.26 -12.97 -15.73
N THR A 37 9.73 -13.56 -14.63
CA THR A 37 9.36 -14.90 -14.19
C THR A 37 8.67 -14.82 -12.84
N PHE A 38 8.10 -15.91 -12.33
CA PHE A 38 7.47 -15.97 -11.02
C PHE A 38 8.50 -16.00 -9.87
N GLU A 39 9.41 -15.02 -9.85
CA GLU A 39 10.45 -14.81 -8.87
C GLU A 39 10.58 -13.33 -8.51
N VAL A 40 10.90 -13.04 -7.25
CA VAL A 40 11.26 -11.70 -6.79
C VAL A 40 12.73 -11.67 -6.40
N ILE A 41 13.47 -10.76 -7.02
CA ILE A 41 14.89 -10.53 -6.72
C ILE A 41 14.99 -9.29 -5.82
N ARG A 42 15.63 -9.42 -4.67
CA ARG A 42 15.86 -8.31 -3.72
C ARG A 42 17.27 -8.30 -3.18
N GLU A 43 17.82 -7.11 -3.02
CA GLU A 43 19.02 -6.91 -2.23
C GLU A 43 18.65 -6.88 -0.74
N VAL A 44 19.28 -7.74 0.05
CA VAL A 44 19.07 -7.85 1.49
C VAL A 44 20.44 -7.83 2.17
N PHE A 45 20.76 -6.72 2.83
CA PHE A 45 22.06 -6.49 3.49
C PHE A 45 23.26 -6.64 2.54
N GLY A 46 23.15 -6.16 1.31
CA GLY A 46 24.21 -6.26 0.29
C GLY A 46 24.27 -7.60 -0.45
N GLU A 47 23.40 -8.56 -0.11
CA GLU A 47 23.28 -9.83 -0.83
C GLU A 47 22.04 -9.84 -1.73
N THR A 48 22.22 -10.18 -3.00
CA THR A 48 21.11 -10.46 -3.91
C THR A 48 20.46 -11.79 -3.54
N LYS A 49 19.17 -11.74 -3.20
CA LYS A 49 18.36 -12.92 -2.87
C LYS A 49 17.22 -13.08 -3.85
N HIS A 50 16.96 -14.33 -4.15
CA HIS A 50 15.98 -14.80 -5.11
C HIS A 50 14.85 -15.50 -4.35
N TYR A 51 13.62 -15.05 -4.55
CA TYR A 51 12.45 -15.56 -3.85
C TYR A 51 11.42 -16.06 -4.88
N PRO A 52 11.29 -17.37 -5.10
CA PRO A 52 10.28 -17.90 -5.99
C PRO A 52 8.89 -17.63 -5.41
N LEU A 53 7.99 -17.06 -6.23
CA LEU A 53 6.60 -16.78 -5.85
C LEU A 53 5.73 -18.03 -5.84
N LYS A 54 6.14 -19.07 -6.57
CA LYS A 54 5.53 -20.40 -6.58
C LYS A 54 6.61 -21.46 -6.82
N PRO A 55 6.35 -22.75 -6.55
CA PRO A 55 7.33 -23.82 -6.77
C PRO A 55 7.85 -23.82 -8.22
N GLY A 56 9.17 -23.67 -8.41
CA GLY A 56 9.80 -23.60 -9.72
C GLY A 56 9.50 -22.32 -10.51
N GLY A 57 8.97 -21.28 -9.85
CA GLY A 57 8.52 -20.03 -10.46
C GLY A 57 9.62 -19.29 -11.23
N GLU A 58 10.89 -19.50 -10.89
CA GLU A 58 12.04 -18.96 -11.60
C GLU A 58 12.12 -19.42 -13.07
N ASN A 59 11.47 -20.55 -13.41
CA ASN A 59 11.40 -21.10 -14.77
C ASN A 59 10.04 -20.86 -15.44
N VAL A 60 9.12 -20.16 -14.79
CA VAL A 60 7.78 -19.88 -15.32
C VAL A 60 7.73 -18.43 -15.78
N PRO A 61 7.66 -18.14 -17.09
CA PRO A 61 7.53 -16.78 -17.58
C PRO A 61 6.15 -16.20 -17.26
N VAL A 62 6.11 -14.88 -17.09
CA VAL A 62 4.87 -14.13 -16.97
C VAL A 62 4.33 -13.84 -18.37
N THR A 63 3.10 -14.26 -18.62
CA THR A 63 2.40 -14.19 -19.90
C THR A 63 1.06 -13.47 -19.74
N GLN A 64 0.39 -13.17 -20.85
CA GLN A 64 -0.94 -12.57 -20.82
C GLN A 64 -1.96 -13.39 -20.03
N GLU A 65 -1.85 -14.72 -20.07
CA GLU A 65 -2.79 -15.64 -19.40
C GLU A 65 -2.57 -15.69 -17.88
N ASN A 66 -1.32 -15.50 -17.42
CA ASN A 66 -0.95 -15.70 -16.01
C ASN A 66 -0.55 -14.41 -15.27
N LYS A 67 -0.51 -13.25 -15.94
CA LYS A 67 -0.12 -11.96 -15.33
C LYS A 67 -0.90 -11.60 -14.07
N LYS A 68 -2.19 -11.97 -14.01
CA LYS A 68 -3.01 -11.74 -12.82
C LYS A 68 -2.51 -12.57 -11.62
N GLU A 69 -2.20 -13.85 -11.84
CA GLU A 69 -1.62 -14.73 -10.83
C GLU A 69 -0.28 -14.18 -10.33
N TYR A 70 0.57 -13.72 -11.26
CA TYR A 70 1.85 -13.09 -10.89
C TYR A 70 1.65 -11.89 -9.97
N VAL A 71 0.75 -10.96 -10.32
CA VAL A 71 0.48 -9.78 -9.49
C VAL A 71 -0.09 -10.15 -8.13
N ASP A 72 -1.04 -11.08 -8.07
CA ASP A 72 -1.63 -11.54 -6.81
C ASP A 72 -0.56 -12.16 -5.88
N LEU A 73 0.32 -13.02 -6.41
CA LEU A 73 1.44 -13.61 -5.65
C LEU A 73 2.50 -12.58 -5.27
N TYR A 74 2.78 -11.60 -6.14
CA TYR A 74 3.73 -10.54 -5.85
C TYR A 74 3.24 -9.67 -4.69
N VAL A 75 1.96 -9.28 -4.70
CA VAL A 75 1.32 -8.51 -3.62
C VAL A 75 1.38 -9.28 -2.30
N ASP A 76 1.01 -10.56 -2.30
CA ASP A 76 1.10 -11.41 -1.11
C ASP A 76 2.55 -11.53 -0.60
N PHE A 77 3.52 -11.70 -1.50
CA PHE A 77 4.92 -11.73 -1.11
C PHE A 77 5.36 -10.43 -0.43
N VAL A 78 5.05 -9.27 -1.02
CA VAL A 78 5.47 -7.98 -0.45
C VAL A 78 4.82 -7.72 0.90
N LEU A 79 3.51 -7.91 1.01
CA LEU A 79 2.76 -7.49 2.18
C LEU A 79 2.71 -8.55 3.30
N ASN A 80 2.83 -9.83 2.96
CA ASN A 80 2.76 -10.94 3.92
C ASN A 80 4.07 -11.71 4.01
N ALA A 81 4.45 -12.47 2.96
CA ALA A 81 5.50 -13.49 3.08
C ALA A 81 6.87 -12.89 3.43
N SER A 82 7.24 -11.76 2.82
CA SER A 82 8.56 -11.13 3.01
C SER A 82 8.77 -10.58 4.44
N VAL A 83 7.69 -10.32 5.16
CA VAL A 83 7.72 -9.76 6.52
C VAL A 83 7.24 -10.74 7.58
N GLU A 84 6.74 -11.93 7.20
CA GLU A 84 6.04 -12.87 8.08
C GLU A 84 6.80 -13.14 9.39
N ARG A 85 8.11 -13.41 9.31
CA ARG A 85 8.93 -13.71 10.48
C ARG A 85 8.90 -12.57 11.52
N HIS A 86 9.06 -11.34 11.07
CA HIS A 86 9.11 -10.16 11.94
C HIS A 86 7.71 -9.79 12.42
N PHE A 87 6.75 -9.81 11.51
CA PHE A 87 5.35 -9.53 11.81
C PHE A 87 4.79 -10.52 12.82
N ARG A 88 5.09 -11.82 12.71
CA ARG A 88 4.66 -12.84 13.67
C ARG A 88 5.19 -12.57 15.07
N ALA A 89 6.47 -12.22 15.20
CA ALA A 89 7.04 -11.89 16.50
C ALA A 89 6.37 -10.65 17.12
N PHE A 90 6.16 -9.60 16.31
CA PHE A 90 5.43 -8.40 16.73
C PHE A 90 3.99 -8.73 17.16
N ARG A 91 3.23 -9.43 16.31
CA ARG A 91 1.86 -9.86 16.55
C ARG A 91 1.76 -10.65 17.85
N ASP A 92 2.60 -11.65 18.04
CA ASP A 92 2.55 -12.50 19.22
C ASP A 92 2.85 -11.71 20.51
N ALA A 93 3.75 -10.72 20.45
CA ALA A 93 4.01 -9.81 21.57
C ALA A 93 2.83 -8.84 21.81
N PHE A 94 2.29 -8.25 20.75
CA PHE A 94 1.15 -7.34 20.82
C PHE A 94 -0.08 -8.03 21.42
N HIS A 95 -0.40 -9.24 20.97
CA HIS A 95 -1.52 -10.03 21.53
C HIS A 95 -1.29 -10.51 22.96
N LYS A 96 -0.07 -10.59 23.47
CA LYS A 96 0.17 -10.89 24.89
C LYS A 96 -0.23 -9.73 25.81
N VAL A 97 -0.11 -8.50 25.32
CA VAL A 97 -0.35 -7.27 26.12
C VAL A 97 -1.74 -6.71 25.86
N CYS A 98 -2.09 -6.54 24.59
CA CYS A 98 -3.32 -5.90 24.13
C CYS A 98 -4.39 -6.91 23.68
N GLY A 99 -4.07 -8.21 23.71
CA GLY A 99 -4.93 -9.25 23.16
C GLY A 99 -6.27 -9.39 23.86
N GLY A 100 -7.27 -9.82 23.11
CA GLY A 100 -8.61 -10.07 23.62
C GLY A 100 -9.65 -10.02 22.51
N ARG A 101 -10.91 -10.29 22.87
CA ARG A 101 -12.05 -10.21 21.95
C ARG A 101 -12.26 -8.79 21.40
N VAL A 102 -11.81 -7.77 22.14
CA VAL A 102 -11.98 -6.36 21.75
C VAL A 102 -11.21 -6.00 20.47
N LEU A 103 -10.02 -6.58 20.25
CA LEU A 103 -9.25 -6.32 19.04
C LEU A 103 -9.95 -6.83 17.77
N GLN A 104 -10.82 -7.83 17.91
CA GLN A 104 -11.60 -8.37 16.78
C GLN A 104 -12.80 -7.49 16.42
N LEU A 105 -13.10 -6.47 17.22
CA LEU A 105 -14.21 -5.53 16.97
C LEU A 105 -13.79 -4.38 16.06
N PHE A 106 -12.48 -4.11 15.94
CA PHE A 106 -11.96 -2.98 15.17
C PHE A 106 -11.67 -3.37 13.73
N HIS A 107 -12.02 -2.49 12.81
CA HIS A 107 -11.39 -2.42 11.51
C HIS A 107 -9.94 -1.91 11.64
N ALA A 108 -9.10 -2.19 10.63
CA ALA A 108 -7.68 -1.83 10.67
C ALA A 108 -7.43 -0.34 10.95
N HIS A 109 -8.22 0.55 10.34
CA HIS A 109 -8.08 2.00 10.54
C HIS A 109 -8.52 2.46 11.94
N GLU A 110 -9.52 1.81 12.56
CA GLU A 110 -9.96 2.15 13.91
C GLU A 110 -8.94 1.69 14.95
N LEU A 111 -8.34 0.50 14.76
CA LEU A 111 -7.25 0.03 15.60
C LEU A 111 -6.03 0.96 15.49
N MET A 112 -5.72 1.44 14.29
CA MET A 112 -4.68 2.44 14.07
C MET A 112 -4.97 3.72 14.86
N ALA A 113 -6.19 4.26 14.78
CA ALA A 113 -6.58 5.46 15.54
C ALA A 113 -6.43 5.27 17.05
N VAL A 114 -6.75 4.09 17.59
CA VAL A 114 -6.54 3.78 19.01
C VAL A 114 -5.06 3.77 19.40
N VAL A 115 -4.19 3.27 18.52
CA VAL A 115 -2.74 3.16 18.79
C VAL A 115 -2.01 4.48 18.60
N VAL A 116 -2.33 5.21 17.53
CA VAL A 116 -1.73 6.51 17.19
C VAL A 116 -2.30 7.62 18.08
N GLY A 117 -3.54 7.46 18.54
CA GLY A 117 -4.32 8.52 19.18
C GLY A 117 -5.04 9.39 18.14
N ASN A 118 -5.86 10.32 18.62
CA ASN A 118 -6.43 11.34 17.74
C ASN A 118 -5.38 12.43 17.48
N GLU A 119 -5.13 12.73 16.23
CA GLU A 119 -4.25 13.84 15.87
C GLU A 119 -5.01 15.14 16.16
N ASN A 120 -4.44 16.00 17.02
CA ASN A 120 -4.95 17.36 17.16
C ASN A 120 -4.64 18.10 15.87
N TYR A 121 -5.54 18.01 14.89
CA TYR A 121 -5.38 18.70 13.64
C TYR A 121 -5.41 20.22 13.86
N ASP A 122 -4.52 20.92 13.17
CA ASP A 122 -4.50 22.38 13.16
C ASP A 122 -4.82 22.83 11.73
N TRP A 123 -6.07 23.25 11.55
CA TRP A 123 -6.58 23.69 10.25
C TRP A 123 -5.88 24.97 9.78
N GLU A 124 -5.42 25.84 10.68
CA GLU A 124 -4.65 27.02 10.28
C GLU A 124 -3.27 26.59 9.73
N ILE A 125 -2.60 25.64 10.38
CA ILE A 125 -1.33 25.11 9.87
C ILE A 125 -1.55 24.43 8.51
N LEU A 126 -2.61 23.64 8.36
CA LEU A 126 -2.90 22.96 7.11
C LEU A 126 -3.20 23.96 5.98
N GLU A 127 -4.01 24.98 6.24
CA GLU A 127 -4.33 26.04 5.27
C GLU A 127 -3.07 26.82 4.84
N ASN A 128 -2.25 27.23 5.81
CA ASN A 128 -1.03 28.00 5.55
C ASN A 128 0.02 27.24 4.74
N ASN A 129 0.01 25.91 4.79
CA ASN A 129 0.95 25.05 4.05
C ASN A 129 0.36 24.44 2.76
N THR A 130 -0.87 24.78 2.40
CA THR A 130 -1.53 24.22 1.22
C THR A 130 -1.05 24.87 -0.08
N ILE A 131 -0.71 24.04 -1.07
CA ILE A 131 -0.34 24.47 -2.42
C ILE A 131 -1.50 24.18 -3.39
N TYR A 132 -2.00 25.24 -4.02
CA TYR A 132 -3.08 25.15 -5.00
C TYR A 132 -2.54 24.84 -6.41
N LYS A 133 -3.26 24.00 -7.15
CA LYS A 133 -2.93 23.60 -8.53
C LYS A 133 -4.13 23.81 -9.45
N GLY A 134 -3.91 23.74 -10.76
CA GLY A 134 -5.00 23.85 -11.75
C GLY A 134 -5.55 25.27 -11.93
N GLY A 135 -4.76 26.30 -11.61
CA GLY A 135 -5.15 27.71 -11.75
C GLY A 135 -5.80 28.32 -10.51
N TYR A 136 -6.00 27.55 -9.44
CA TYR A 136 -6.49 28.06 -8.17
C TYR A 136 -5.41 28.73 -7.31
N SER A 137 -5.87 29.60 -6.42
CA SER A 137 -5.12 30.39 -5.44
C SER A 137 -5.94 30.54 -4.16
N SER A 138 -5.29 30.90 -3.04
CA SER A 138 -5.98 31.15 -1.76
C SER A 138 -7.01 32.29 -1.83
N SER A 139 -6.93 33.17 -2.83
CA SER A 139 -7.91 34.25 -3.02
C SER A 139 -9.20 33.81 -3.71
N ASP A 140 -9.23 32.64 -4.34
CA ASP A 140 -10.39 32.21 -5.12
C ASP A 140 -11.60 31.93 -4.21
N PRO A 141 -12.81 32.35 -4.61
CA PRO A 141 -14.02 32.13 -3.81
C PRO A 141 -14.23 30.67 -3.42
N THR A 142 -13.98 29.74 -4.35
CA THR A 142 -14.09 28.29 -4.10
C THR A 142 -13.14 27.81 -3.02
N ILE A 143 -11.92 28.36 -2.97
CA ILE A 143 -10.90 27.98 -1.97
C ILE A 143 -11.25 28.55 -0.60
N ARG A 144 -11.75 29.79 -0.55
CA ARG A 144 -12.22 30.39 0.71
C ARG A 144 -13.40 29.62 1.30
N MET A 145 -14.39 29.28 0.46
CA MET A 145 -15.52 28.46 0.88
C MET A 145 -15.09 27.07 1.38
N PHE A 146 -14.08 26.46 0.74
CA PHE A 146 -13.53 25.19 1.21
C PHE A 146 -12.98 25.30 2.64
N TRP A 147 -12.15 26.31 2.92
CA TRP A 147 -11.57 26.51 4.26
C TRP A 147 -12.58 26.96 5.29
N GLU A 148 -13.56 27.80 4.92
CA GLU A 148 -14.69 28.15 5.81
C GLU A 148 -15.38 26.89 6.35
N VAL A 149 -15.74 25.96 5.45
CA VAL A 149 -16.35 24.68 5.86
C VAL A 149 -15.37 23.82 6.67
N PHE A 150 -14.08 23.79 6.29
CA PHE A 150 -13.08 22.97 6.98
C PHE A 150 -12.84 23.43 8.42
N HIS A 151 -12.83 24.74 8.67
CA HIS A 151 -12.70 25.32 10.00
C HIS A 151 -13.94 25.11 10.88
N GLU A 152 -15.11 24.89 10.26
CA GLU A 152 -16.34 24.52 10.97
C GLU A 152 -16.40 23.03 11.37
N LEU A 153 -15.54 22.18 10.79
CA LEU A 153 -15.51 20.77 11.15
C LEU A 153 -15.00 20.59 12.58
N PRO A 154 -15.68 19.76 13.40
CA PRO A 154 -15.19 19.46 14.73
C PRO A 154 -13.82 18.79 14.63
N LEU A 155 -12.84 19.41 15.28
CA LEU A 155 -11.58 18.78 15.66
C LEU A 155 -11.92 17.69 16.68
N THR A 156 -12.22 16.49 16.19
CA THR A 156 -12.45 15.33 17.07
C THR A 156 -11.25 15.06 17.95
#